data_AF-A0A502FG27-F1
#
_entry.id   AF-A0A502FG27-F1
#
_cell.length_a   1.000
_cell.length_b   1.000
_cell.length_c   1.000
_cell.angle_alpha   90.00
_cell.angle_beta   90.00
_cell.angle_gamma   90.00
#
_symmetry.space_group_name_H-M   'P 1'
#
loop_
_entity.id
_entity.type
_entity.pdbx_description
1 polymer ?
#
loop_
_entity_poly.entity_id
_entity_poly.type
_entity_poly.pdbx_seq_one_letter_code
_entity_poly.pdbx_strand_id
1 'polypeptide(L)'
;MAFKGKPPGSGSGEMSRRTVMLRPAIALEPRQRDEARRLRRAGHEPAFIAETIGAPLEEVEKALVQMRMPRPETTRGTLNVTLAAHALVMKERQGNEPLWQTMDRMLDELLRLRAAEAARARRRREDEGALPLFPET
;
A
#
# COMPACT_ATOMS: atom_id res chain seq x y z
N MET A 1 1.36 24.37 -0.63
CA MET A 1 1.21 23.52 -1.84
C MET A 1 0.29 22.37 -1.46
N ALA A 2 -0.82 22.18 -2.18
CA ALA A 2 -1.69 21.04 -1.91
C ALA A 2 -0.99 19.76 -2.38
N PHE A 3 -0.76 18.80 -1.48
CA PHE A 3 -0.32 17.46 -1.88
C PHE A 3 -1.36 16.91 -2.87
N LYS A 4 -0.90 16.56 -4.07
CA LYS A 4 -1.77 16.09 -5.15
C LYS A 4 -1.24 14.78 -5.70
N GLY A 5 -1.72 13.67 -5.15
CA GLY A 5 -1.43 12.35 -5.69
C GLY A 5 -2.04 12.18 -7.08
N LYS A 6 -1.43 11.29 -7.87
CA LYS A 6 -2.02 10.83 -9.13
C LYS A 6 -2.88 9.61 -8.83
N PRO A 7 -4.09 9.50 -9.42
CA PRO A 7 -4.91 8.32 -9.21
C PRO A 7 -4.14 7.06 -9.65
N PRO A 8 -4.28 5.95 -8.90
CA PRO A 8 -3.80 4.66 -9.35
C PRO A 8 -4.44 4.31 -10.71
N GLY A 9 -3.65 3.80 -11.66
CA GLY A 9 -4.12 3.43 -13.00
C GLY A 9 -5.16 2.28 -12.97
N SER A 10 -5.89 2.06 -14.06
CA SER A 10 -6.99 1.07 -14.13
C SER A 10 -6.57 -0.39 -13.82
N GLY A 11 -5.32 -0.76 -14.09
CA GLY A 11 -4.73 -2.06 -13.72
C GLY A 11 -4.14 -2.11 -12.30
N SER A 12 -4.51 -1.19 -11.42
CA SER A 12 -3.94 -1.10 -10.07
C SER A 12 -4.39 -2.27 -9.20
N GLY A 13 -3.49 -3.25 -9.07
CA GLY A 13 -3.76 -4.54 -8.44
C GLY A 13 -3.35 -5.72 -9.31
N GLU A 14 -3.20 -5.51 -10.63
CA GLU A 14 -2.96 -6.58 -11.60
C GLU A 14 -1.48 -6.99 -11.73
N MET A 15 -1.25 -8.16 -12.35
CA MET A 15 0.09 -8.64 -12.66
C MET A 15 0.61 -8.13 -14.01
N SER A 16 1.86 -7.62 -14.06
CA SER A 16 2.56 -7.30 -15.31
C SER A 16 2.58 -8.47 -16.31
N ARG A 17 2.19 -8.19 -17.57
CA ARG A 17 2.14 -9.16 -18.69
C ARG A 17 3.49 -9.84 -18.96
N ARG A 18 4.61 -9.11 -18.90
CA ARG A 18 5.97 -9.68 -19.06
C ARG A 18 6.30 -10.71 -17.99
N THR A 19 5.74 -10.53 -16.79
CA THR A 19 5.88 -11.48 -15.67
C THR A 19 4.96 -12.69 -15.82
N VAL A 20 3.82 -12.51 -16.47
CA VAL A 20 2.94 -13.62 -16.85
C VAL A 20 3.64 -14.50 -17.90
N MET A 21 4.36 -13.90 -18.87
CA MET A 21 5.05 -14.65 -19.93
C MET A 21 6.27 -15.45 -19.48
N LEU A 22 6.98 -15.00 -18.44
CA LEU A 22 8.19 -15.68 -17.93
C LEU A 22 7.89 -16.82 -16.93
N ARG A 23 6.62 -17.10 -16.72
CA ARG A 23 6.17 -18.12 -15.77
C ARG A 23 6.10 -19.47 -16.49
N PRO A 24 6.51 -20.57 -15.85
CA PRO A 24 6.30 -21.91 -16.40
C PRO A 24 4.85 -22.06 -16.86
N ALA A 25 4.64 -22.61 -18.05
CA ALA A 25 3.30 -22.96 -18.48
C ALA A 25 2.71 -23.89 -17.40
N ILE A 26 1.58 -23.49 -16.83
CA ILE A 26 0.85 -24.31 -15.86
C ILE A 26 -0.29 -24.95 -16.64
N ALA A 27 -0.27 -26.27 -16.76
CA ALA A 27 -1.37 -27.07 -17.29
C ALA A 27 -2.46 -27.30 -16.22
N LEU A 28 -2.83 -26.22 -15.52
CA LEU A 28 -3.95 -26.19 -14.58
C LEU A 28 -4.97 -25.17 -15.07
N GLU A 29 -6.24 -25.53 -14.98
CA GLU A 29 -7.33 -24.58 -15.17
C GLU A 29 -7.23 -23.45 -14.14
N PRO A 30 -7.71 -22.23 -14.46
CA PRO A 30 -7.68 -21.10 -13.53
C PRO A 30 -8.28 -21.44 -12.16
N ARG A 31 -9.36 -22.23 -12.15
CA ARG A 31 -10.01 -22.71 -10.91
C ARG A 31 -9.12 -23.63 -10.09
N GLN A 32 -8.45 -24.60 -10.72
CA GLN A 32 -7.53 -25.51 -10.04
C GLN A 32 -6.30 -24.78 -9.48
N ARG A 33 -5.76 -23.82 -10.23
CA ARG A 33 -4.64 -22.99 -9.80
C ARG A 33 -4.98 -22.13 -8.59
N ASP A 34 -6.16 -21.51 -8.58
CA ASP A 34 -6.58 -20.65 -7.49
C ASP A 34 -6.90 -21.46 -6.24
N GLU A 35 -7.45 -22.67 -6.41
CA GLU A 35 -7.67 -23.65 -5.34
C GLU A 35 -6.36 -24.20 -4.76
N ALA A 36 -5.38 -24.55 -5.60
CA ALA A 36 -4.05 -24.97 -5.17
C ALA A 36 -3.36 -23.89 -4.32
N ARG A 37 -3.45 -22.63 -4.73
CA ARG A 37 -2.92 -21.48 -3.97
C ARG A 37 -3.67 -21.26 -2.66
N ARG A 38 -4.98 -21.50 -2.62
CA ARG A 38 -5.79 -21.43 -1.39
C ARG A 38 -5.32 -22.47 -0.38
N LEU A 39 -5.19 -23.73 -0.80
CA LEU A 39 -4.72 -24.83 0.04
C LEU A 39 -3.28 -24.63 0.51
N ARG A 40 -2.39 -24.10 -0.34
CA ARG A 40 -1.02 -23.77 0.08
C ARG A 40 -0.97 -22.67 1.15
N ARG A 41 -1.81 -21.64 1.03
CA ARG A 41 -1.95 -20.60 2.08
C ARG A 41 -2.54 -21.14 3.38
N ALA A 42 -3.32 -22.22 3.31
CA ALA A 42 -3.84 -22.95 4.47
C ALA A 42 -2.82 -23.90 5.11
N GLY A 43 -1.58 -23.95 4.59
CA GLY A 43 -0.48 -24.73 5.16
C GLY A 43 -0.38 -26.16 4.64
N HIS A 44 -1.16 -26.53 3.63
CA HIS A 44 -1.05 -27.86 3.04
C HIS A 44 0.21 -28.00 2.16
N GLU A 45 0.75 -29.22 2.15
CA GLU A 45 1.90 -29.57 1.33
C GLU A 45 1.51 -29.86 -0.13
N PRO A 46 2.39 -29.59 -1.11
CA PRO A 46 2.07 -29.74 -2.54
C PRO A 46 1.52 -31.11 -2.93
N ALA A 47 2.01 -32.19 -2.33
CA ALA A 47 1.53 -33.55 -2.57
C ALA A 47 0.05 -33.73 -2.21
N PHE A 48 -0.35 -33.25 -1.02
CA PHE A 48 -1.74 -33.28 -0.57
C PHE A 48 -2.64 -32.43 -1.47
N ILE A 49 -2.14 -31.28 -1.93
CA ILE A 49 -2.88 -30.38 -2.81
C ILE A 49 -3.14 -31.05 -4.17
N ALA A 50 -2.12 -31.71 -4.73
CA ALA A 50 -2.20 -32.43 -6.00
C ALA A 50 -3.27 -33.54 -5.96
N GLU A 51 -3.29 -34.33 -4.89
CA GLU A 51 -4.33 -35.34 -4.65
C GLU A 51 -5.72 -34.71 -4.53
N THR A 52 -5.84 -33.63 -3.76
CA THR A 52 -7.12 -32.95 -3.49
C THR A 52 -7.77 -32.39 -4.75
N ILE A 53 -6.98 -31.80 -5.66
CA ILE A 53 -7.49 -31.15 -6.88
C ILE A 53 -7.45 -32.05 -8.11
N GLY A 54 -6.97 -33.29 -7.96
CA GLY A 54 -6.82 -34.26 -9.04
C GLY A 54 -5.89 -33.79 -10.15
N ALA A 55 -4.74 -33.20 -9.79
CA ALA A 55 -3.78 -32.67 -10.76
C ALA A 55 -2.36 -33.21 -10.53
N PRO A 56 -1.49 -33.23 -11.55
CA PRO A 56 -0.10 -33.64 -11.39
C PRO A 56 0.63 -32.76 -10.36
N LEU A 57 1.42 -33.39 -9.49
CA LEU A 57 2.22 -32.70 -8.48
C LEU A 57 3.11 -31.61 -9.09
N GLU A 58 3.76 -31.91 -10.22
CA GLU A 58 4.63 -30.97 -10.92
C GLU A 58 3.90 -29.68 -11.34
N GLU A 59 2.63 -29.80 -11.78
CA GLU A 59 1.82 -28.65 -12.19
C GLU A 59 1.34 -27.82 -11.00
N VAL A 60 1.08 -28.48 -9.88
CA VAL A 60 0.84 -27.82 -8.59
C VAL A 60 2.08 -27.06 -8.16
N GLU A 61 3.27 -27.67 -8.17
CA GLU A 61 4.52 -27.01 -7.80
C GLU A 61 4.81 -25.80 -8.70
N LYS A 62 4.64 -25.92 -10.02
CA LYS A 62 4.72 -24.77 -10.96
C LYS A 62 3.76 -23.65 -10.57
N ALA A 63 2.52 -23.98 -10.15
CA ALA A 63 1.53 -23.00 -9.71
C ALA A 63 1.89 -22.30 -8.39
N LEU A 64 2.55 -23.02 -7.49
CA LEU A 64 2.97 -22.53 -6.17
C LEU A 64 4.28 -21.71 -6.23
N VAL A 65 5.26 -22.10 -7.05
CA VAL A 65 6.49 -21.32 -7.32
C VAL A 65 6.17 -19.95 -7.92
N GLN A 66 5.03 -19.86 -8.61
CA GLN A 66 4.49 -18.62 -9.17
C GLN A 66 3.74 -17.74 -8.16
N MET A 67 3.67 -18.11 -6.89
CA MET A 67 3.24 -17.18 -5.85
C MET A 67 4.25 -16.02 -5.79
N ARG A 68 3.76 -14.78 -5.77
CA ARG A 68 4.65 -13.60 -5.82
C ARG A 68 5.37 -13.39 -4.49
N MET A 69 6.68 -13.18 -4.56
CA MET A 69 7.46 -12.42 -3.56
C MET A 69 7.27 -10.89 -3.80
N PRO A 70 7.45 -10.02 -2.78
CA PRO A 70 7.21 -8.57 -2.90
C PRO A 70 8.15 -7.88 -3.91
N ARG A 71 7.71 -6.81 -4.60
CA ARG A 71 8.47 -6.12 -5.68
C ARG A 71 9.10 -4.78 -5.26
N PRO A 72 10.29 -4.43 -5.79
CA PRO A 72 11.09 -3.28 -5.32
C PRO A 72 10.85 -1.92 -6.02
N GLU A 73 10.37 -1.84 -7.26
CA GLU A 73 9.95 -0.56 -7.85
C GLU A 73 8.55 -0.65 -8.45
N THR A 74 7.72 0.29 -8.03
CA THR A 74 6.28 0.24 -8.17
C THR A 74 5.79 1.66 -8.35
N THR A 75 4.79 1.89 -9.20
CA THR A 75 3.94 3.10 -9.08
C THR A 75 3.11 3.09 -7.78
N ARG A 76 3.50 2.26 -6.81
CA ARG A 76 2.70 1.68 -5.73
C ARG A 76 3.59 1.10 -4.62
N GLY A 77 4.10 1.94 -3.73
CA GLY A 77 4.65 1.45 -2.47
C GLY A 77 3.54 0.81 -1.62
N THR A 78 3.77 -0.38 -1.08
CA THR A 78 2.92 -0.90 0.00
C THR A 78 3.49 -0.41 1.31
N LEU A 79 2.74 0.42 2.03
CA LEU A 79 3.12 0.84 3.37
C LEU A 79 2.49 -0.13 4.38
N ASN A 80 3.34 -0.85 5.12
CA ASN A 80 2.87 -1.58 6.28
C ASN A 80 2.57 -0.57 7.40
N VAL A 81 1.36 -0.63 7.96
CA VAL A 81 0.91 0.26 9.03
C VAL A 81 0.39 -0.56 10.21
N THR A 82 0.32 0.07 11.37
CA THR A 82 -0.30 -0.57 12.54
C THR A 82 -1.82 -0.68 12.38
N LEU A 83 -2.44 -1.60 13.11
CA LEU A 83 -3.91 -1.73 13.13
C LEU A 83 -4.60 -0.44 13.58
N ALA A 84 -3.99 0.29 14.52
CA ALA A 84 -4.51 1.58 14.98
C ALA A 84 -4.47 2.64 13.86
N ALA A 85 -3.38 2.70 13.09
CA ALA A 85 -3.27 3.60 11.95
C ALA A 85 -4.29 3.25 10.87
N HIS A 86 -4.49 1.96 10.58
CA HIS A 86 -5.54 1.51 9.68
C HIS A 86 -6.95 1.93 10.17
N ALA A 87 -7.25 1.71 11.45
CA ALA A 87 -8.54 2.09 12.04
C ALA A 87 -8.79 3.61 11.95
N LEU A 88 -7.75 4.42 12.15
CA LEU A 88 -7.82 5.86 11.95
C LEU A 88 -8.17 6.23 10.50
N VAL A 89 -7.46 5.66 9.53
CA VAL A 89 -7.74 5.91 8.09
C VAL A 89 -9.18 5.54 7.74
N MET A 90 -9.67 4.42 8.26
CA MET A 90 -11.05 4.01 8.05
C MET A 90 -12.07 4.93 8.72
N LYS A 91 -11.76 5.46 9.91
CA LYS A 91 -12.61 6.42 10.63
C LYS A 91 -12.69 7.76 9.91
N GLU A 92 -11.57 8.23 9.37
CA GLU A 92 -11.50 9.52 8.66
C GLU A 92 -12.07 9.45 7.24
N ARG A 93 -12.43 8.27 6.76
CA ARG A 93 -12.96 8.05 5.42
C ARG A 93 -14.32 8.74 5.24
N GLN A 94 -14.43 9.59 4.22
CA GLN A 94 -15.67 10.30 3.89
C GLN A 94 -16.53 9.51 2.90
N GLY A 95 -17.65 8.97 3.39
CA GLY A 95 -18.59 8.21 2.57
C GLY A 95 -17.91 7.03 1.86
N ASN A 96 -18.00 7.00 0.53
CA ASN A 96 -17.45 5.92 -0.31
C ASN A 96 -16.12 6.30 -0.99
N GLU A 97 -15.40 7.32 -0.50
CA GLU A 97 -14.14 7.75 -1.13
C GLU A 97 -13.12 6.59 -1.22
N PRO A 98 -12.33 6.49 -2.30
CA PRO A 98 -11.23 5.51 -2.36
C PRO A 98 -10.18 5.77 -1.27
N LEU A 99 -9.62 4.71 -0.67
CA LEU A 99 -8.66 4.84 0.44
C LEU A 99 -7.43 5.69 0.08
N TRP A 100 -6.98 5.67 -1.17
CA TRP A 100 -5.85 6.51 -1.59
C TRP A 100 -6.21 8.01 -1.54
N GLN A 101 -7.46 8.39 -1.81
CA GLN A 101 -7.93 9.77 -1.68
C GLN A 101 -8.02 10.19 -0.21
N THR A 102 -8.50 9.30 0.66
CA THR A 102 -8.49 9.52 2.12
C THR A 102 -7.08 9.83 2.61
N MET A 103 -6.10 9.02 2.20
CA MET A 103 -4.70 9.20 2.56
C MET A 103 -4.13 10.51 2.03
N ASP A 104 -4.36 10.84 0.75
CA ASP A 104 -3.88 12.09 0.14
C ASP A 104 -4.43 13.31 0.88
N ARG A 105 -5.72 13.30 1.21
CA ARG A 105 -6.38 14.38 1.96
C ARG A 105 -5.81 14.53 3.37
N MET A 106 -5.71 13.44 4.13
CA MET A 106 -5.16 13.47 5.49
C MET A 106 -3.71 13.99 5.51
N LEU A 107 -2.89 13.58 4.52
CA LEU A 107 -1.51 14.06 4.38
C LEU A 107 -1.47 15.56 4.04
N ASP A 108 -2.33 16.02 3.15
CA ASP A 108 -2.42 17.44 2.81
C ASP A 108 -2.84 18.31 4.01
N GLU A 109 -3.86 17.87 4.75
CA GLU A 109 -4.31 18.53 5.98
C GLU A 109 -3.18 18.61 7.02
N LEU A 110 -2.44 17.52 7.24
CA LEU A 110 -1.29 17.51 8.14
C LEU A 110 -0.19 18.49 7.71
N LEU A 111 0.13 18.54 6.42
CA LEU A 111 1.14 19.46 5.89
C LEU A 111 0.73 20.93 6.08
N ARG A 112 -0.57 21.24 5.90
CA ARG A 112 -1.10 22.58 6.17
C ARG A 112 -1.00 22.96 7.65
N LEU A 113 -1.36 22.05 8.55
CA LEU A 113 -1.23 22.27 10.00
C LEU A 113 0.22 22.53 10.40
N ARG A 114 1.17 21.74 9.87
CA ARG A 114 2.61 21.95 10.12
C ARG A 114 3.10 23.29 9.60
N ALA A 115 2.69 23.69 8.40
CA ALA A 115 3.08 24.98 7.84
C ALA A 115 2.51 26.16 8.65
N ALA A 116 1.26 26.06 9.11
CA ALA A 116 0.63 27.07 9.95
C ALA A 116 1.35 27.21 11.31
N GLU A 117 1.73 26.10 11.93
CA GLU A 117 2.46 26.15 13.20
C GLU A 117 3.87 26.72 13.04
N ALA A 118 4.57 26.36 11.96
CA ALA A 118 5.88 26.95 11.65
C ALA A 118 5.79 28.48 11.45
N ALA A 119 4.75 28.97 10.78
CA ALA A 119 4.52 30.40 10.62
C ALA A 119 4.24 31.12 11.96
N ARG A 120 3.46 30.50 12.85
CA ARG A 120 3.22 31.02 14.21
C ARG A 120 4.49 31.05 15.05
N ALA A 121 5.32 30.02 14.96
CA ALA A 121 6.61 29.98 15.65
C ALA A 121 7.57 31.07 15.16
N ARG A 122 7.58 31.34 13.85
CA ARG A 122 8.37 32.44 13.28
C ARG A 122 7.93 33.81 13.78
N ARG A 123 6.62 34.08 13.78
CA ARG A 123 6.08 35.35 14.32
C ARG A 123 6.45 35.56 15.78
N ARG A 124 6.31 34.53 16.63
CA ARG A 124 6.72 34.61 18.03
C ARG A 124 8.19 34.99 18.21
N ARG A 125 9.09 34.45 17.39
CA ARG A 125 10.52 34.82 17.43
C ARG A 125 10.79 36.24 16.94
N GLU A 126 10.06 36.71 15.93
CA GLU A 126 10.14 38.08 15.45
C GLU A 126 9.64 39.06 16.52
N ASP A 127 8.56 38.72 17.23
CA ASP A 127 8.03 39.51 18.36
C ASP A 127 8.98 39.52 19.57
N GLU A 128 9.64 38.40 19.88
CA GLU A 128 10.65 38.30 20.96
C GLU A 128 11.95 39.04 20.62
N GLY A 129 12.35 39.07 19.34
CA GLY A 129 13.50 39.83 18.86
C GLY A 129 13.25 41.33 18.71
N ALA A 130 11.99 41.78 18.79
CA ALA A 130 11.57 43.17 18.71
C ALA A 130 11.48 43.87 20.08
N LEU A 131 11.85 43.21 21.18
CA LEU A 131 11.96 43.86 22.48
C LEU A 131 13.02 44.97 22.39
N PRO A 132 12.68 46.24 22.67
CA PRO A 132 13.61 47.36 22.52
C PRO A 132 14.78 47.17 23.47
N LEU A 133 16.00 47.29 22.93
CA LEU A 133 17.24 46.97 23.64
C LEU A 133 17.60 47.95 24.77
N PHE A 134 16.88 49.06 24.99
CA PHE A 134 17.12 49.95 26.13
C PHE A 134 15.83 50.65 26.59
N PRO A 135 15.65 50.87 27.91
CA PRO A 135 14.68 51.85 28.40
C PRO A 135 15.22 53.26 28.10
N GLU A 136 14.42 54.09 27.44
CA GLU A 136 14.72 55.52 27.31
C GLU A 136 14.81 56.13 28.71
N THR A 137 16.01 56.63 29.03
CA THR A 137 16.34 57.41 30.24
C THR A 137 15.68 58.78 30.21
#